data_AF-A0A396PWY1-F1
#
_entry.id   AF-A0A396PWY1-F1
#
_cell.length_a   1.000
_cell.length_b   1.000
_cell.length_c   1.000
_cell.angle_alpha   90.00
_cell.angle_beta   90.00
_cell.angle_gamma   90.00
#
_symmetry.space_group_name_H-M   'P 1'
#
loop_
_entity.id
_entity.type
_entity.pdbx_description
1 polymer ?
#
loop_
_entity_poly.entity_id
_entity_poly.type
_entity_poly.pdbx_seq_one_letter_code
_entity_poly.pdbx_strand_id
1 'polypeptide(L)'
;MTSGENIHNAFLVVFQTLKSIEKLMKKCRAELDEERYYMPMERFMRYSSDLTWEGWIYWSFILLFQRKEDGPVMENGWINGPVYAVEINVDPDTCETPQLIVARMDFDGIPSWSKGCSPANHTLFYNAIHEEELQSFWGLSRVIKKNYELTDVKQGNYKEMIFGTIETLSQDT
;
A
#
# COMPACT_ATOMS: atom_id res chain seq x y z
N MET A 1 20.12 -1.04 -32.08
CA MET A 1 18.75 -1.19 -31.58
C MET A 1 17.84 -0.28 -32.37
N THR A 2 16.76 -0.81 -32.92
CA THR A 2 15.70 -0.06 -33.59
C THR A 2 14.70 0.48 -32.56
N SER A 3 13.88 1.48 -32.94
CA SER A 3 12.81 1.98 -32.08
C SER A 3 11.82 0.88 -31.68
N GLY A 4 11.53 -0.06 -32.58
CA GLY A 4 10.66 -1.21 -32.29
C GLY A 4 11.23 -2.15 -31.23
N GLU A 5 12.53 -2.46 -31.30
CA GLU A 5 13.20 -3.29 -30.28
C GLU A 5 13.19 -2.61 -28.90
N ASN A 6 13.38 -1.29 -28.85
CA ASN A 6 13.35 -0.54 -27.59
C ASN A 6 11.96 -0.59 -26.95
N ILE A 7 10.89 -0.39 -27.74
CA ILE A 7 9.50 -0.47 -27.24
C ILE A 7 9.22 -1.87 -26.71
N HIS A 8 9.56 -2.91 -27.47
CA HIS A 8 9.36 -4.30 -27.03
C HIS A 8 10.08 -4.59 -25.70
N ASN A 9 11.36 -4.21 -25.60
CA ASN A 9 12.16 -4.43 -24.40
C ASN A 9 11.62 -3.65 -23.20
N ALA A 10 11.14 -2.42 -23.38
CA ALA A 10 10.54 -1.63 -22.30
C ALA A 10 9.31 -2.34 -21.71
N PHE A 11 8.40 -2.83 -22.56
CA PHE A 11 7.22 -3.57 -22.08
C PHE A 11 7.57 -4.92 -21.46
N LEU A 12 8.61 -5.62 -21.95
CA LEU A 12 9.12 -6.83 -21.30
C LEU A 12 9.55 -6.56 -19.86
N VAL A 13 10.28 -5.47 -19.62
CA VAL A 13 10.70 -5.06 -18.28
C VAL A 13 9.49 -4.75 -17.41
N VAL A 14 8.54 -3.95 -17.91
CA VAL A 14 7.30 -3.63 -17.17
C VAL A 14 6.55 -4.91 -16.76
N PHE A 15 6.34 -5.86 -17.68
CA PHE A 15 5.64 -7.10 -17.37
C PHE A 15 6.39 -7.98 -16.36
N GLN A 16 7.72 -8.02 -16.41
CA GLN A 16 8.52 -8.75 -15.42
C GLN A 16 8.46 -8.09 -14.03
N THR A 17 8.47 -6.76 -13.98
CA THR A 17 8.27 -6.00 -12.74
C THR A 17 6.89 -6.31 -12.13
N LEU A 18 5.82 -6.21 -12.92
CA LEU A 18 4.46 -6.51 -12.45
C LEU A 18 4.31 -7.95 -11.92
N LYS A 19 4.93 -8.94 -12.57
CA LYS A 19 4.95 -10.33 -12.08
C LYS A 19 5.68 -10.47 -10.74
N SER A 20 6.76 -9.71 -10.55
CA SER A 20 7.54 -9.74 -9.31
C SER A 20 6.78 -9.07 -8.16
N ILE A 21 6.14 -7.93 -8.42
CA ILE A 21 5.24 -7.24 -7.49
C ILE A 21 4.08 -8.15 -7.08
N GLU A 22 3.41 -8.79 -8.04
CA GLU A 22 2.31 -9.74 -7.76
C GLU A 22 2.77 -10.86 -6.83
N LYS A 23 3.97 -11.42 -7.06
CA LYS A 23 4.56 -12.46 -6.21
C LYS A 23 4.78 -11.99 -4.77
N LEU A 24 5.29 -10.77 -4.57
CA LEU A 24 5.47 -10.19 -3.25
C LEU A 24 4.12 -9.96 -2.55
N MET A 25 3.15 -9.35 -3.22
CA MET A 25 1.82 -9.11 -2.65
C MET A 25 1.09 -10.41 -2.27
N LYS A 26 1.19 -11.45 -3.11
CA LYS A 26 0.65 -12.77 -2.78
C LYS A 26 1.31 -13.37 -1.53
N LYS A 27 2.62 -13.18 -1.34
CA LYS A 27 3.34 -13.64 -0.15
C LYS A 27 2.90 -12.90 1.11
N CYS A 28 2.76 -11.58 1.07
CA CYS A 28 2.31 -10.78 2.22
C CYS A 28 0.97 -11.29 2.76
N ARG A 29 0.07 -11.71 1.86
CA ARG A 29 -1.20 -12.33 2.24
C ARG A 29 -1.05 -13.78 2.70
N ALA A 30 -0.40 -14.63 1.89
CA ALA A 30 -0.32 -16.07 2.16
C ALA A 30 0.42 -16.39 3.47
N GLU A 31 1.27 -15.46 3.91
CA GLU A 31 2.09 -15.61 5.10
C GLU A 31 1.72 -14.56 6.17
N LEU A 32 0.51 -14.00 6.10
CA LEU A 32 -0.06 -13.09 7.11
C LEU A 32 -0.26 -13.84 8.43
N ASP A 33 0.17 -13.23 9.54
CA ASP A 33 -0.22 -13.68 10.87
C ASP A 33 -1.65 -13.21 11.16
N GLU A 34 -2.63 -14.06 10.87
CA GLU A 34 -4.05 -13.76 11.06
C GLU A 34 -4.44 -13.60 12.52
N GLU A 35 -3.63 -14.02 13.50
CA GLU A 35 -3.90 -13.75 14.92
C GLU A 35 -3.53 -12.32 15.30
N ARG A 36 -2.53 -11.74 14.63
CA ARG A 36 -2.05 -10.37 14.90
C ARG A 36 -2.65 -9.32 14.00
N TYR A 37 -2.92 -9.65 12.74
CA TYR A 37 -3.32 -8.67 11.74
C TYR A 37 -4.67 -9.00 11.11
N TYR A 38 -5.35 -7.94 10.68
CA TYR A 38 -6.57 -7.97 9.90
C TYR A 38 -6.36 -7.17 8.61
N MET A 39 -6.86 -7.68 7.49
CA MET A 39 -6.84 -6.96 6.20
C MET A 39 -8.24 -6.47 5.85
N PRO A 40 -8.52 -5.16 5.90
CA PRO A 40 -9.83 -4.60 5.50
C PRO A 40 -10.14 -4.83 4.01
N MET A 41 -9.10 -4.95 3.19
CA MET A 41 -9.19 -5.37 1.80
C MET A 41 -8.10 -6.38 1.49
N GLU A 42 -8.52 -7.53 1.04
CA GLU A 42 -7.64 -8.59 0.63
C GLU A 42 -6.81 -8.22 -0.62
N ARG A 43 -7.45 -7.63 -1.64
CA ARG A 43 -6.77 -7.26 -2.91
C ARG A 43 -6.00 -5.96 -2.72
N PHE A 44 -4.88 -5.81 -3.43
CA PHE A 44 -4.20 -4.52 -3.50
C PHE A 44 -5.08 -3.46 -4.19
N MET A 45 -4.99 -2.25 -3.68
CA MET A 45 -5.58 -1.06 -4.29
C MET A 45 -4.62 -0.51 -5.35
N ARG A 46 -5.20 0.10 -6.38
CA ARG A 46 -4.48 0.66 -7.53
C ARG A 46 -5.32 1.77 -8.17
N TYR A 47 -4.66 2.77 -8.73
CA TYR A 47 -5.35 3.73 -9.59
C TYR A 47 -5.78 3.03 -10.89
N SER A 48 -7.00 3.30 -11.34
CA SER A 48 -7.55 2.74 -12.58
C SER A 48 -8.58 3.71 -13.14
N SER A 49 -8.44 4.07 -14.42
CA SER A 49 -9.30 5.03 -15.10
C SER A 49 -9.25 4.79 -16.60
N ASP A 50 -10.40 4.85 -17.27
CA ASP A 50 -10.48 4.78 -18.74
C ASP A 50 -10.31 6.18 -19.37
N LEU A 51 -10.26 7.23 -18.56
CA LEU A 51 -10.24 8.62 -19.02
C LEU A 51 -8.84 9.14 -19.33
N THR A 52 -7.81 8.64 -18.63
CA THR A 52 -6.43 9.13 -18.72
C THR A 52 -5.45 7.96 -18.70
N TRP A 53 -4.27 8.17 -19.28
CA TRP A 53 -3.28 7.10 -19.48
C TRP A 53 -2.70 6.57 -18.16
N GLU A 54 -2.66 7.41 -17.12
CA GLU A 54 -2.21 7.06 -15.77
C GLU A 54 -3.09 5.94 -15.18
N GLY A 55 -4.35 5.83 -15.62
CA GLY A 55 -5.27 4.78 -15.24
C GLY A 55 -5.11 3.46 -15.98
N TRP A 56 -4.29 3.42 -17.04
CA TRP A 56 -4.05 2.23 -17.87
C TRP A 56 -2.86 1.40 -17.38
N ILE A 57 -2.02 1.97 -16.52
CA ILE A 57 -0.84 1.32 -15.95
C ILE A 57 -0.84 1.47 -14.42
N TYR A 58 -0.43 0.43 -13.72
CA TYR A 58 -0.32 0.48 -12.27
C TYR A 58 1.09 0.88 -11.86
N TRP A 59 1.18 1.99 -11.13
CA TRP A 59 2.42 2.58 -10.63
C TRP A 59 2.48 2.61 -9.09
N SER A 60 1.35 2.38 -8.42
CA SER A 60 1.26 2.25 -6.97
C SER A 60 0.35 1.07 -6.60
N PHE A 61 0.83 0.24 -5.67
CA PHE A 61 0.17 -0.98 -5.22
C PHE A 61 0.07 -0.96 -3.70
N ILE A 62 -1.13 -0.79 -3.15
CA ILE A 62 -1.32 -0.60 -1.71
C ILE A 62 -2.07 -1.78 -1.10
N LEU A 63 -1.49 -2.42 -0.08
CA LEU A 63 -2.17 -3.33 0.84
C LEU A 63 -2.47 -2.61 2.14
N LEU A 64 -3.61 -2.92 2.76
CA LEU A 64 -4.00 -2.38 4.06
C LEU A 64 -4.00 -3.47 5.12
N PHE A 65 -3.52 -3.09 6.30
CA PHE A 65 -3.49 -3.91 7.50
C PHE A 65 -4.00 -3.08 8.69
N GLN A 66 -4.61 -3.76 9.64
CA GLN A 66 -4.91 -3.24 10.97
C GLN A 66 -4.45 -4.28 12.00
N ARG A 67 -3.99 -3.84 13.17
CA ARG A 67 -3.56 -4.76 14.22
C ARG A 67 -4.76 -5.15 15.05
N LYS A 68 -4.93 -6.45 15.31
CA LYS A 68 -6.07 -6.97 16.10
C LYS A 68 -5.99 -6.58 17.57
N GLU A 69 -4.81 -6.23 18.07
CA GLU A 69 -4.67 -5.68 19.43
C GLU A 69 -5.23 -4.27 19.58
N ASP A 70 -5.38 -3.52 18.48
CA ASP A 70 -5.93 -2.15 18.52
C ASP A 70 -7.46 -2.17 18.72
N GLY A 71 -8.11 -3.32 18.55
CA GLY A 71 -9.54 -3.51 18.85
C GLY A 71 -10.23 -4.57 17.99
N PRO A 72 -11.50 -4.87 18.27
CA PRO A 72 -12.29 -5.80 17.47
C PRO A 72 -12.65 -5.19 16.10
N VAL A 73 -12.82 -6.06 15.10
CA VAL A 73 -13.39 -5.67 13.81
C VAL A 73 -14.86 -5.31 14.01
N MET A 74 -15.22 -4.06 13.67
CA MET A 74 -16.58 -3.53 13.78
C MET A 74 -17.48 -4.01 12.62
N GLU A 75 -18.78 -3.75 12.71
CA GLU A 75 -19.75 -4.14 11.66
C GLU A 75 -19.46 -3.54 10.28
N ASN A 76 -18.81 -2.37 10.25
CA ASN A 76 -18.36 -1.73 9.02
C ASN A 76 -17.08 -2.35 8.44
N GLY A 77 -16.51 -3.39 9.05
CA GLY A 77 -15.34 -4.11 8.54
C GLY A 77 -14.01 -3.39 8.80
N TRP A 78 -13.98 -2.51 9.80
CA TRP A 78 -12.76 -1.83 10.23
C TRP A 78 -12.53 -2.02 11.73
N ILE A 79 -11.28 -1.96 12.16
CA ILE A 79 -10.91 -1.79 13.57
C ILE A 79 -10.86 -0.28 13.85
N ASN A 80 -11.38 0.16 15.00
CA ASN A 80 -11.29 1.57 15.42
C ASN A 80 -9.90 1.89 15.96
N GLY A 81 -8.91 1.90 15.07
CA GLY A 81 -7.50 2.12 15.35
C GLY A 81 -6.73 2.43 14.07
N PRO A 82 -5.40 2.54 14.15
CA PRO A 82 -4.57 2.90 13.00
C PRO A 82 -4.77 1.97 11.79
N VAL A 83 -4.65 2.55 10.60
CA VAL A 83 -4.60 1.81 9.34
C VAL A 83 -3.15 1.83 8.84
N TYR A 84 -2.59 0.64 8.65
CA TYR A 84 -1.24 0.48 8.14
C TYR A 84 -1.30 0.18 6.64
N ALA A 85 -0.66 1.03 5.83
CA ALA A 85 -0.49 0.80 4.40
C ALA A 85 0.89 0.24 4.10
N VAL A 86 0.94 -0.75 3.23
CA VAL A 86 2.17 -1.22 2.59
C VAL A 86 2.03 -0.94 1.11
N GLU A 87 2.81 0.03 0.63
CA GLU A 87 2.84 0.43 -0.76
C GLU A 87 4.11 -0.06 -1.43
N ILE A 88 3.96 -0.67 -2.60
CA ILE A 88 5.04 -0.77 -3.57
C ILE A 88 4.85 0.39 -4.55
N ASN A 89 5.74 1.38 -4.48
CA ASN A 89 5.70 2.56 -5.32
C ASN A 89 6.72 2.44 -6.45
N VAL A 90 6.27 2.54 -7.70
CA VAL A 90 7.11 2.60 -8.90
C VAL A 90 6.77 3.84 -9.75
N ASP A 91 6.04 4.78 -9.16
CA ASP A 91 5.64 6.02 -9.79
C ASP A 91 6.84 6.97 -9.92
N PRO A 92 7.21 7.34 -11.16
CA PRO A 92 8.32 8.25 -11.39
C PRO A 92 8.09 9.66 -10.85
N ASP A 93 6.83 10.06 -10.61
CA ASP A 93 6.51 11.40 -10.10
C ASP A 93 6.71 11.50 -8.57
N THR A 94 6.67 10.38 -7.86
CA THR A 94 6.80 10.34 -6.39
C THR A 94 8.01 9.56 -5.87
N CYS A 95 8.76 8.87 -6.74
CA CYS A 95 10.03 8.25 -6.36
C CYS A 95 11.07 8.23 -7.48
N GLU A 96 12.33 8.53 -7.14
CA GLU A 96 13.48 8.42 -8.06
C GLU A 96 13.84 6.96 -8.37
N THR A 97 13.62 6.07 -7.40
CA THR A 97 13.83 4.63 -7.50
C THR A 97 12.65 3.92 -6.86
N PRO A 98 12.22 2.74 -7.37
CA PRO A 98 11.13 1.96 -6.76
C PRO A 98 11.27 1.80 -5.25
N GLN A 99 10.19 2.03 -4.51
CA GLN A 99 10.18 1.99 -3.05
C GLN A 99 9.19 0.97 -2.49
N LEU A 100 9.54 0.42 -1.33
CA LEU A 100 8.58 -0.16 -0.39
C LEU A 100 8.33 0.90 0.69
N ILE A 101 7.08 1.35 0.83
CA ILE A 101 6.67 2.30 1.85
C ILE A 101 5.76 1.56 2.83
N VAL A 102 6.06 1.66 4.12
CA VAL A 102 5.19 1.21 5.20
C VAL A 102 4.75 2.44 5.97
N ALA A 103 3.45 2.72 5.95
CA ALA A 103 2.87 3.89 6.58
C ALA A 103 1.85 3.47 7.64
N ARG A 104 1.83 4.18 8.75
CA ARG A 104 0.71 4.20 9.70
C ARG A 104 -0.07 5.47 9.46
N MET A 105 -1.39 5.33 9.36
CA MET A 105 -2.33 6.41 9.16
C MET A 105 -3.38 6.36 10.27
N ASP A 106 -3.50 7.43 11.02
CA ASP A 106 -4.51 7.59 12.06
C ASP A 106 -5.66 8.41 11.47
N PHE A 107 -6.89 7.90 11.60
CA PHE A 107 -8.09 8.54 11.08
C PHE A 107 -9.11 8.74 12.21
N ASP A 108 -9.65 9.94 12.28
CA ASP A 108 -10.79 10.27 13.11
C ASP A 108 -12.08 9.78 12.44
N GLY A 109 -12.98 9.18 13.22
CA GLY A 109 -14.30 8.81 12.72
C GLY A 109 -14.37 7.53 11.89
N ILE A 110 -13.38 6.61 11.98
CA ILE A 110 -13.45 5.25 11.39
C ILE A 110 -14.79 4.55 11.71
N PRO A 111 -15.40 4.66 12.92
CA PRO A 111 -16.68 4.03 13.21
C PRO A 111 -17.84 4.52 12.32
N SER A 112 -17.72 5.71 11.71
CA SER A 112 -18.70 6.29 10.79
C SER A 112 -18.42 5.95 9.32
N TRP A 113 -17.34 5.23 9.01
CA TRP A 113 -17.01 4.85 7.64
C TRP A 113 -18.01 3.84 7.08
N SER A 114 -18.19 3.90 5.75
CA SER A 114 -18.96 2.91 5.02
C SER A 114 -18.39 1.51 5.18
N LYS A 115 -19.24 0.49 5.04
CA LYS A 115 -18.84 -0.90 5.19
C LYS A 115 -17.80 -1.31 4.13
N GLY A 116 -16.67 -1.82 4.60
CA GLY A 116 -15.58 -2.40 3.82
C GLY A 116 -14.67 -1.37 3.16
N CYS A 117 -13.74 -1.88 2.37
CA CYS A 117 -12.84 -1.11 1.52
C CYS A 117 -12.87 -1.70 0.10
N SER A 118 -12.68 -0.86 -0.91
CA SER A 118 -12.62 -1.28 -2.31
C SER A 118 -11.28 -0.93 -2.93
N PRO A 119 -10.84 -1.63 -4.01
CA PRO A 119 -9.63 -1.23 -4.71
C PRO A 119 -9.64 0.18 -5.30
N ALA A 120 -10.84 0.76 -5.49
CA ALA A 120 -11.01 2.12 -6.01
C ALA A 120 -10.72 3.20 -4.95
N ASN A 121 -10.59 2.83 -3.67
CA ASN A 121 -10.15 3.74 -2.62
C ASN A 121 -8.64 4.08 -2.68
N HIS A 122 -7.93 3.63 -3.73
CA HIS A 122 -6.50 3.85 -3.92
C HIS A 122 -6.08 5.31 -3.71
N THR A 123 -6.73 6.26 -4.40
CA THR A 123 -6.39 7.68 -4.32
C THR A 123 -6.44 8.21 -2.89
N LEU A 124 -7.37 7.74 -2.06
CA LEU A 124 -7.46 8.17 -0.66
C LEU A 124 -6.19 7.81 0.12
N PHE A 125 -5.74 6.57 0.01
CA PHE A 125 -4.57 6.09 0.75
C PHE A 125 -3.26 6.53 0.11
N TYR A 126 -3.20 6.61 -1.22
CA TYR A 126 -2.06 7.14 -1.93
C TYR A 126 -1.81 8.61 -1.54
N ASN A 127 -2.85 9.44 -1.57
CA ASN A 127 -2.73 10.84 -1.17
C ASN A 127 -2.33 10.98 0.30
N ALA A 128 -2.87 10.13 1.20
CA ALA A 128 -2.42 10.12 2.59
C ALA A 128 -0.92 9.81 2.75
N ILE A 129 -0.38 8.95 1.90
CA ILE A 129 1.05 8.60 1.92
C ILE A 129 1.92 9.71 1.33
N HIS A 130 1.49 10.36 0.24
CA HIS A 130 2.37 11.23 -0.58
C HIS A 130 2.10 12.73 -0.49
N GLU A 131 0.91 13.16 -0.06
CA GLU A 131 0.54 14.58 -0.04
C GLU A 131 0.47 15.12 1.40
N GLU A 132 1.44 15.95 1.78
CA GLU A 132 1.51 16.54 3.15
C GLU A 132 0.36 17.50 3.47
N GLU A 133 -0.28 18.09 2.45
CA GLU A 133 -1.28 19.17 2.59
C GLU A 133 -2.74 18.66 2.71
N LEU A 134 -3.00 17.35 2.55
CA LEU A 134 -4.36 16.79 2.50
C LEU A 134 -4.89 16.23 3.84
N GLN A 135 -4.36 16.69 4.97
CA GLN A 135 -4.79 16.26 6.32
C GLN A 135 -6.29 16.43 6.59
N SER A 136 -7.03 17.24 5.81
CA SER A 136 -8.49 17.36 5.98
C SER A 136 -9.32 16.27 5.29
N PHE A 137 -8.71 15.33 4.55
CA PHE A 137 -9.45 14.31 3.81
C PHE A 137 -9.85 13.14 4.74
N TRP A 138 -11.14 12.85 4.86
CA TRP A 138 -11.69 11.68 5.58
C TRP A 138 -11.29 11.53 7.05
N GLY A 139 -10.93 12.64 7.71
CA GLY A 139 -10.53 12.64 9.12
C GLY A 139 -9.10 12.18 9.35
N LEU A 140 -8.22 12.18 8.33
CA LEU A 140 -6.81 11.82 8.50
C LEU A 140 -6.12 12.77 9.49
N SER A 141 -5.85 12.31 10.70
CA SER A 141 -5.27 13.13 11.76
C SER A 141 -3.75 13.04 11.82
N ARG A 142 -3.16 11.91 11.40
CA ARG A 142 -1.70 11.72 11.39
C ARG A 142 -1.27 10.67 10.37
N VAL A 143 -0.11 10.90 9.76
CA VAL A 143 0.62 9.88 8.99
C VAL A 143 2.08 9.86 9.42
N ILE A 144 2.60 8.65 9.67
CA ILE A 144 4.03 8.39 9.84
C ILE A 144 4.43 7.24 8.92
N LYS A 145 5.59 7.34 8.27
CA LYS A 145 6.00 6.36 7.26
C LYS A 145 7.49 6.06 7.32
N LYS A 146 7.86 4.86 6.89
CA LYS A 146 9.23 4.48 6.56
C LYS A 146 9.31 4.02 5.12
N ASN A 147 10.34 4.49 4.43
CA ASN A 147 10.59 4.19 3.02
C ASN A 147 11.85 3.32 2.93
N TYR A 148 11.80 2.30 2.09
CA TYR A 148 12.91 1.43 1.75
C TYR A 148 13.06 1.39 0.24
N GLU A 149 14.28 1.22 -0.27
CA GLU A 149 14.42 0.87 -1.68
C GLU A 149 13.82 -0.52 -1.92
N LEU A 150 13.03 -0.67 -2.98
CA LEU A 150 12.42 -1.96 -3.31
C LEU A 150 13.48 -3.03 -3.61
N THR A 151 14.65 -2.61 -4.07
CA THR A 151 15.83 -3.45 -4.29
C THR A 151 16.36 -4.11 -3.02
N ASP A 152 16.10 -3.55 -1.84
CA ASP A 152 16.50 -4.14 -0.55
C ASP A 152 15.53 -5.24 -0.08
N VAL A 153 14.34 -5.31 -0.68
CA VAL A 153 13.33 -6.32 -0.36
C VAL A 153 13.70 -7.66 -1.00
N LYS A 154 14.05 -8.63 -0.16
CA LYS A 154 14.44 -9.99 -0.53
C LYS A 154 13.50 -11.01 0.10
N GLN A 155 13.55 -12.23 -0.42
CA GLN A 155 12.76 -13.35 0.12
C GLN A 155 13.02 -13.60 1.62
N GLY A 156 14.22 -13.33 2.12
CA GLY A 156 14.59 -13.60 3.51
C GLY A 156 14.23 -12.50 4.52
N ASN A 157 13.95 -11.27 4.07
CA ASN A 157 13.76 -10.11 4.96
C ASN A 157 12.43 -9.37 4.76
N TYR A 158 11.65 -9.65 3.69
CA TYR A 158 10.44 -8.87 3.39
C TYR A 158 9.42 -8.84 4.54
N LYS A 159 9.27 -9.94 5.30
CA LYS A 159 8.36 -9.98 6.46
C LYS A 159 8.78 -9.02 7.54
N GLU A 160 10.07 -9.03 7.89
CA GLU A 160 10.61 -8.14 8.92
C GLU A 160 10.51 -6.68 8.47
N MET A 161 10.86 -6.40 7.20
CA MET A 161 10.75 -5.06 6.63
C MET A 161 9.30 -4.54 6.61
N ILE A 162 8.31 -5.41 6.42
CA ILE A 162 6.90 -5.01 6.39
C ILE A 162 6.29 -5.03 7.79
N PHE A 163 6.16 -6.21 8.39
CA PHE A 163 5.45 -6.40 9.65
C PHE A 163 6.26 -5.91 10.84
N GLY A 164 7.58 -6.08 10.86
CA GLY A 164 8.45 -5.48 11.89
C GLY A 164 8.40 -3.94 11.85
N THR A 165 8.25 -3.35 10.66
CA THR A 165 8.01 -1.91 10.52
C THR A 165 6.63 -1.50 11.02
N ILE A 166 5.57 -2.26 10.72
CA ILE A 166 4.24 -2.03 11.30
C ILE A 166 4.31 -1.99 12.83
N GLU A 167 4.99 -2.98 13.44
CA GLU A 167 5.18 -3.01 14.89
C GLU A 167 6.04 -1.87 15.41
N THR A 168 7.01 -1.39 14.63
CA THR A 168 7.78 -0.21 15.03
C THR A 168 6.91 1.05 15.02
N LEU A 169 6.13 1.25 13.95
CA LEU A 169 5.26 2.42 13.79
C LEU A 169 4.07 2.41 14.77
N SER A 170 3.67 1.25 15.29
CA SER A 170 2.62 1.17 16.30
C SER A 170 3.04 1.75 17.65
N GLN A 171 4.35 1.79 17.95
CA GLN A 171 4.89 2.34 19.19
C GLN A 171 5.13 3.85 19.13
N ASP A 172 5.17 4.44 17.94
CA ASP A 172 5.35 5.88 17.76
C ASP A 172 4.05 6.61 18.18
N THR A 173 4.06 7.18 19.39
CA THR A 173 2.93 7.91 19.98
C THR A 173 2.87 9.36 19.55
#